data_AF-A0A534ZDQ8-F1
#
_entry.id   AF-A0A534ZDQ8-F1
#
_cell.length_a   1.000
_cell.length_b   1.000
_cell.length_c   1.000
_cell.angle_alpha   90.00
_cell.angle_beta   90.00
_cell.angle_gamma   90.00
#
_symmetry.space_group_name_H-M   'P 1'
#
loop_
_entity.id
_entity.type
_entity.pdbx_description
1 polymer ?
#
loop_
_entity_poly.entity_id
_entity_poly.type
_entity_poly.pdbx_seq_one_letter_code
_entity_poly.pdbx_strand_id
1 'polypeptide(L)'
;MTSVTARVHGDESGLVGRLSLEQKVRLLTGADSWRLYGESAVGLRPIVVSDGPAGVRGTGFDPSMPSSSLPCPVALGATWDVSLVHDVALALGH
;
A
#
# COMPACT_ATOMS: atom_id res chain seq x y z
N MET A 1 5.32 -2.97 25.04
CA MET A 1 4.87 -1.64 24.61
C MET A 1 5.07 -1.55 23.10
N THR A 2 4.04 -1.81 22.32
CA THR A 2 4.03 -1.44 20.90
C THR A 2 2.62 -0.98 20.60
N SER A 3 2.49 0.32 20.35
CA SER A 3 1.23 0.98 20.04
C SER A 3 0.63 0.32 18.81
N VAL A 4 -0.50 -0.37 18.98
CA VAL A 4 -1.43 -0.61 17.88
C VAL A 4 -1.71 0.77 17.26
N THR A 5 -1.58 0.85 15.94
CA THR A 5 -1.82 2.05 15.14
C THR A 5 -3.07 2.79 15.62
N ALA A 6 -2.88 3.98 16.17
CA ALA A 6 -3.99 4.86 16.50
C ALA A 6 -4.77 5.08 15.21
N ARG A 7 -6.05 4.70 15.19
CA ARG A 7 -6.95 5.12 14.12
C ARG A 7 -7.04 6.63 14.20
N VAL A 8 -6.33 7.32 13.32
CA VAL A 8 -6.55 8.72 13.03
C VAL A 8 -7.90 8.77 12.33
N HIS A 9 -8.98 8.96 13.09
CA HIS A 9 -10.24 9.40 12.49
C HIS A 9 -10.08 10.89 12.23
N GLY A 10 -9.96 11.25 10.97
CA GLY A 10 -9.97 12.64 10.53
C GLY A 10 -11.40 13.15 10.39
N ASP A 11 -11.55 14.36 9.86
CA ASP A 11 -12.84 14.84 9.34
C ASP A 11 -12.96 14.42 7.86
N GLU A 12 -13.01 13.10 7.58
CA GLU A 12 -13.06 12.63 6.19
C GLU A 12 -14.32 13.11 5.48
N SER A 13 -15.45 13.15 6.20
CA SER A 13 -16.72 13.66 5.67
C SER A 13 -16.63 15.13 5.27
N GLY A 14 -16.02 15.98 6.10
CA GLY A 14 -15.81 17.40 5.79
C GLY A 14 -14.81 17.61 4.65
N LEU A 15 -13.73 16.82 4.60
CA LEU A 15 -12.79 16.84 3.48
C LEU A 15 -13.47 16.44 2.16
N VAL A 16 -14.21 15.32 2.14
CA VAL A 16 -14.98 14.89 0.97
C VAL A 16 -16.05 15.93 0.60
N GLY A 17 -16.66 16.61 1.58
CA GLY A 17 -17.61 17.70 1.36
C GLY A 17 -17.06 18.87 0.55
N ARG A 18 -15.74 19.11 0.59
CA ARG A 18 -15.06 20.19 -0.15
C ARG A 18 -14.79 19.87 -1.62
N LEU A 19 -14.97 18.62 -2.04
CA LEU A 19 -14.66 18.17 -3.40
C LEU A 19 -15.86 18.28 -4.33
N SER A 20 -15.60 18.63 -5.59
CA SER A 20 -16.58 18.52 -6.66
C SER A 20 -16.95 17.05 -6.91
N LEU A 21 -18.07 16.82 -7.62
CA LEU A 21 -18.46 15.46 -7.98
C LEU A 21 -17.40 14.78 -8.85
N GLU A 22 -16.80 15.52 -9.78
CA GLU A 22 -15.75 15.04 -10.67
C GLU A 22 -14.50 14.62 -9.90
N GLN A 23 -14.10 15.42 -8.89
CA GLN A 23 -12.98 15.09 -8.01
C GLN A 23 -13.26 13.81 -7.21
N LYS A 24 -14.48 13.69 -6.65
CA LYS A 24 -14.90 12.48 -5.93
C LYS A 24 -14.86 11.24 -6.81
N VAL A 25 -15.44 11.32 -8.00
CA VAL A 25 -15.47 10.20 -8.96
C VAL A 25 -14.05 9.80 -9.38
N ARG A 26 -13.16 10.78 -9.61
CA ARG A 26 -11.75 10.51 -9.96
C ARG A 26 -11.02 9.72 -8.87
N LEU A 27 -11.27 10.00 -7.59
CA LEU A 27 -10.64 9.28 -6.48
C LEU A 27 -11.08 7.80 -6.34
N LEU A 28 -12.11 7.37 -7.08
CA LEU A 28 -12.57 5.98 -7.12
C LEU A 28 -11.89 5.14 -8.22
N THR A 29 -10.94 5.71 -8.96
CA THR A 29 -10.25 5.02 -10.05
C THR A 29 -8.72 5.12 -9.91
N GLY A 30 -8.03 4.24 -10.65
CA GLY A 30 -6.59 4.34 -10.81
C GLY A 30 -6.21 5.54 -11.69
N ALA A 31 -5.15 6.24 -11.32
CA ALA A 31 -4.46 7.20 -12.18
C ALA A 31 -3.71 6.46 -13.31
N ASP A 32 -3.18 5.28 -12.99
CA ASP A 32 -2.64 4.31 -13.94
C ASP A 32 -2.74 2.90 -13.32
N SER A 33 -2.11 1.91 -13.95
CA SER A 33 -2.14 0.52 -13.48
C SER A 33 -1.53 0.28 -12.10
N TRP A 34 -0.76 1.23 -11.56
CA TRP A 34 0.00 1.11 -10.31
C TRP A 34 -0.18 2.31 -9.37
N ARG A 35 -1.01 3.29 -9.72
CA ARG A 35 -1.13 4.53 -8.95
C ARG A 35 -2.58 4.94 -8.77
N LEU A 36 -2.92 5.39 -7.57
CA LEU A 36 -4.14 6.13 -7.28
C LEU A 36 -3.89 7.63 -7.42
N TYR A 37 -4.94 8.37 -7.78
CA TYR A 37 -4.88 9.84 -7.82
C TYR A 37 -4.59 10.43 -6.44
N GLY A 38 -3.82 11.52 -6.43
CA GLY A 38 -3.82 12.47 -5.32
C GLY A 38 -4.92 13.50 -5.48
N GLU A 39 -5.19 14.25 -4.42
CA GLU A 39 -6.12 15.38 -4.43
C GLU A 39 -5.62 16.47 -3.49
N SER A 40 -4.96 17.48 -4.08
CA SER A 40 -4.36 18.59 -3.33
C SER A 40 -5.38 19.43 -2.56
N ALA A 41 -6.64 19.52 -3.03
CA ALA A 41 -7.69 20.28 -2.35
C ALA A 41 -7.99 19.76 -0.93
N VAL A 42 -7.69 18.48 -0.66
CA VAL A 42 -7.83 17.83 0.64
C VAL A 42 -6.50 17.26 1.17
N GLY A 43 -5.37 17.66 0.57
CA GLY A 43 -4.03 17.29 1.04
C GLY A 43 -3.62 15.84 0.75
N LEU A 44 -4.32 15.14 -0.16
CA LEU A 44 -3.97 13.77 -0.54
C LEU A 44 -2.85 13.76 -1.59
N ARG A 45 -1.82 12.96 -1.32
CA ARG A 45 -0.76 12.63 -2.29
C ARG A 45 -1.20 11.42 -3.13
N PRO A 46 -0.68 11.27 -4.36
CA PRO A 46 -0.82 10.02 -5.10
C PRO A 46 -0.27 8.85 -4.30
N ILE A 47 -0.93 7.69 -4.41
CA ILE A 47 -0.50 6.45 -3.76
C ILE A 47 -0.02 5.50 -4.84
N VAL A 48 1.21 4.99 -4.70
CA VAL A 48 1.73 3.93 -5.55
C VAL A 48 1.42 2.59 -4.89
N VAL A 49 0.92 1.65 -5.68
CA VAL A 49 0.70 0.26 -5.30
C VAL A 49 1.57 -0.65 -6.16
N SER A 50 1.87 -1.83 -5.65
CA SER A 50 2.64 -2.84 -6.37
C SER A 50 2.21 -4.22 -5.89
N ASP A 51 2.36 -5.21 -6.77
CA ASP A 51 2.12 -6.59 -6.38
C ASP A 51 3.04 -7.04 -5.25
N GLY A 52 2.45 -7.87 -4.41
CA GLY A 52 3.10 -8.96 -3.67
C GLY A 52 2.49 -10.32 -4.10
N PRO A 53 2.63 -11.41 -3.30
CA PRO A 53 2.76 -11.45 -1.84
C PRO A 53 4.15 -11.82 -1.29
N ALA A 54 5.14 -12.08 -2.14
CA ALA A 54 6.47 -12.58 -1.75
C ALA A 54 7.60 -11.61 -2.17
N GLY A 55 7.36 -10.31 -2.03
CA GLY A 55 8.24 -9.25 -2.55
C GLY A 55 7.42 -8.05 -3.02
N VAL A 56 8.09 -6.93 -3.32
CA VAL A 56 7.47 -5.75 -3.94
C VAL A 56 7.89 -5.72 -5.40
N ARG A 57 7.01 -6.09 -6.33
CA ARG A 57 7.43 -6.25 -7.74
C ARG A 57 7.87 -4.94 -8.43
N GLY A 58 7.42 -3.80 -7.91
CA GLY A 58 7.51 -2.49 -8.55
C GLY A 58 6.32 -2.17 -9.46
N THR A 59 6.42 -1.07 -10.21
CA THR A 59 5.36 -0.58 -11.11
C THR A 59 5.59 -0.95 -12.58
N GLY A 60 6.47 -1.92 -12.84
CA GLY A 60 6.90 -2.29 -14.19
C GLY A 60 7.73 -3.56 -14.20
N PHE A 61 8.17 -3.98 -15.38
CA PHE A 61 9.10 -5.09 -15.58
C PHE A 61 10.43 -4.54 -16.08
N ASP A 62 11.14 -3.85 -15.19
CA ASP A 62 12.44 -3.26 -15.48
C ASP A 62 13.53 -4.03 -14.71
N PRO A 63 14.39 -4.81 -15.39
CA PRO A 63 15.47 -5.55 -14.75
C PRO A 63 16.50 -4.66 -14.02
N SER A 64 16.56 -3.37 -14.35
CA SER A 64 17.44 -2.41 -13.67
C SER A 64 16.93 -1.95 -12.30
N MET A 65 15.68 -2.32 -11.95
CA MET A 65 15.02 -1.98 -10.69
C MET A 65 14.81 -3.27 -9.86
N PRO A 66 15.85 -3.77 -9.18
CA PRO A 66 15.77 -5.02 -8.43
C PRO A 66 14.86 -4.90 -7.22
N SER A 67 14.30 -6.05 -6.82
CA SER A 67 13.49 -6.18 -5.61
C SER A 67 13.79 -7.48 -4.88
N SER A 68 13.47 -7.52 -3.59
CA SER A 68 13.61 -8.70 -2.76
C SER A 68 12.58 -9.77 -3.15
N SER A 69 13.06 -10.95 -3.53
CA SER A 69 12.24 -12.15 -3.73
C SER A 69 12.28 -13.01 -2.47
N LEU A 70 11.14 -13.14 -1.80
CA LEU A 70 11.01 -13.86 -0.54
C LEU A 70 10.44 -15.27 -0.76
N PRO A 71 10.56 -16.17 0.24
CA PRO A 71 9.89 -17.46 0.19
C PRO A 71 8.38 -17.30 -0.05
N CYS A 72 7.81 -18.19 -0.86
CA CYS A 72 6.38 -18.14 -1.15
C CYS A 72 5.54 -18.40 0.12
N PRO A 73 4.28 -17.91 0.17
CA PRO A 73 3.45 -18.03 1.38
C PRO A 73 3.25 -19.47 1.88
N VAL A 74 3.23 -20.47 0.99
CA VAL A 74 3.11 -21.88 1.40
C VAL A 74 4.39 -22.40 2.08
N ALA A 75 5.57 -21.96 1.63
CA ALA A 75 6.83 -22.31 2.28
C ALA A 75 6.94 -21.65 3.67
N LEU A 76 6.51 -20.39 3.77
CA LEU A 76 6.41 -19.70 5.07
C LEU A 76 5.41 -20.40 5.99
N GLY A 77 4.24 -20.79 5.49
CA GLY A 77 3.23 -21.52 6.26
C GLY A 77 3.73 -22.89 6.76
N ALA A 78 4.56 -23.58 5.95
CA ALA A 78 5.16 -24.86 6.33
C ALA A 78 6.16 -24.77 7.49
N THR A 79 6.63 -23.56 7.84
CA THR A 79 7.48 -23.35 9.02
C THR A 79 6.70 -23.42 10.33
N TRP A 80 5.39 -23.17 10.30
CA TRP A 80 4.54 -22.99 11.49
C TRP A 80 5.10 -21.96 12.50
N ASP A 81 5.91 -21.01 12.02
CA ASP A 81 6.57 -20.01 12.84
C ASP A 81 5.99 -18.61 12.58
N VAL A 82 5.13 -18.17 13.50
CA VAL A 82 4.47 -16.85 13.43
C VAL A 82 5.48 -15.71 13.60
N SER A 83 6.51 -15.90 14.42
CA SER A 83 7.55 -14.88 14.64
C SER A 83 8.37 -14.68 13.39
N LEU A 84 8.77 -15.76 12.72
CA LEU A 84 9.45 -15.69 11.43
C LEU A 84 8.61 -14.97 10.37
N VAL A 85 7.32 -15.30 10.25
CA VAL A 85 6.42 -14.63 9.28
C VAL A 85 6.31 -13.13 9.57
N HIS A 86 6.22 -12.75 10.84
CA HIS A 86 6.20 -11.35 11.25
C HIS A 86 7.50 -10.61 10.85
N ASP A 87 8.66 -11.22 11.12
CA ASP A 87 9.95 -10.60 10.82
C ASP A 87 10.18 -10.45 9.31
N VAL A 88 9.76 -11.45 8.52
CA VAL A 88 9.78 -11.38 7.06
C VAL A 88 8.83 -10.30 6.53
N ALA A 89 7.63 -10.17 7.11
CA ALA A 89 6.68 -9.13 6.73
C ALA A 89 7.14 -7.72 7.11
N LEU A 90 7.85 -7.56 8.24
CA LEU A 90 8.49 -6.29 8.60
C LEU A 90 9.57 -5.93 7.58
N ALA A 91 10.42 -6.89 7.19
CA ALA A 91 11.47 -6.67 6.19
C ALA A 91 10.92 -6.19 4.83
N LEU A 92 9.68 -6.54 4.47
CA LEU A 92 9.01 -6.06 3.26
C LEU A 92 8.60 -4.58 3.32
N GLY A 93 8.31 -4.06 4.51
CA GLY A 93 7.77 -2.71 4.72
C GLY A 93 8.82 -1.63 4.99
N HIS A 94 10.10 -2.00 5.02
CA HIS A 94 11.25 -1.10 5.23
C HIS A 94 11.66 -0.39 3.94
#